data_AF-A0A4P6UQS5-F1
#
_entry.id   AF-A0A4P6UQS5-F1
#
_cell.length_a   1.000
_cell.length_b   1.000
_cell.length_c   1.000
_cell.angle_alpha   90.00
_cell.angle_beta   90.00
_cell.angle_gamma   90.00
#
_symmetry.space_group_name_H-M   'P 1'
#
loop_
_entity.id
_entity.type
_entity.pdbx_description
1 polymer ?
#
loop_
_entity_poly.entity_id
_entity_poly.type
_entity_poly.pdbx_seq_one_letter_code
_entity_poly.pdbx_strand_id
1 'polypeptide(L)'
;MVDPIYSDVAVTWIGAAGCAVYAHFLWQIRQSSSLARGALFLFMLLGLLLLIRGFFWMMPDSMALGRTVLGVATLLPVAVTIFSEHLLRRHHPLSLKLSALAVSAVFFVVNLVADLPVNLPLLIAFLCCFLVVLAWNGWQLIRHQHSELPRHEIDIALATALVVLLSLPLVMTDFREEVDVGPLRLGALGPLLLVHVLLHLTHTGNAVIQALLRLATLGAAAATLSFVFGLTAVGFGPPLPTTWLGGLPVATAWVLLASSIVQARRLQSEVQSQNFLHWLLHARMDSIDGFLVSLRQLPLTGESIVLRAPDLTAYDMGRMLTVSAEREVPMSVGEARKWISAAGDRLDAAEQWLDLFKRHDMTHALIVSRDPALLILLNLPQSGSLIANEIRAGVIQRVAQRISKENSHVH
;
A
#
# COMPACT_ATOMS: atom_id res chain seq x y z
N MET A 1 9.15 -11.91 32.52
CA MET A 1 8.29 -10.72 32.33
C MET A 1 8.65 -10.12 30.99
N VAL A 2 7.69 -9.81 30.13
CA VAL A 2 7.96 -9.03 28.91
C VAL A 2 8.16 -7.60 29.36
N ASP A 3 9.34 -7.04 29.11
CA ASP A 3 9.64 -5.66 29.48
C ASP A 3 8.72 -4.72 28.68
N PRO A 4 7.95 -3.84 29.34
CA PRO A 4 6.92 -3.01 28.69
C PRO A 4 7.51 -2.09 27.62
N ILE A 5 8.77 -1.69 27.77
CA ILE A 5 9.51 -0.85 26.82
C ILE A 5 9.63 -1.53 25.44
N TYR A 6 9.97 -2.82 25.38
CA TYR A 6 10.09 -3.51 24.10
C TYR A 6 8.74 -3.70 23.41
N SER A 7 7.67 -3.89 24.18
CA SER A 7 6.30 -3.95 23.66
C SER A 7 5.91 -2.62 23.02
N ASP A 8 6.14 -1.51 23.73
CA ASP A 8 5.86 -0.17 23.24
C ASP A 8 6.65 0.13 21.94
N VAL A 9 7.96 -0.14 21.93
CA VAL A 9 8.81 0.07 20.74
C VAL A 9 8.36 -0.79 19.57
N ALA A 10 8.05 -2.07 19.79
CA ALA A 10 7.55 -2.96 18.75
C ALA A 10 6.24 -2.44 18.14
N VAL A 11 5.27 -2.04 18.96
CA VAL A 11 3.99 -1.47 18.49
C VAL A 11 4.24 -0.21 17.65
N THR A 12 5.17 0.63 18.07
CA THR A 12 5.50 1.88 17.36
C THR A 12 6.18 1.65 16.02
N TRP A 13 7.11 0.71 15.92
CA TRP A 13 7.72 0.33 14.64
C TRP A 13 6.76 -0.41 13.70
N ILE A 14 5.89 -1.26 14.24
CA ILE A 14 4.80 -1.87 13.45
C ILE A 14 3.87 -0.78 12.91
N GLY A 15 3.56 0.24 13.72
CA GLY A 15 2.81 1.42 13.29
C GLY A 15 3.49 2.20 12.16
N ALA A 16 4.80 2.43 12.27
CA ALA A 16 5.59 3.05 11.22
C ALA A 16 5.58 2.23 9.93
N ALA A 17 5.75 0.91 10.02
CA ALA A 17 5.68 0.00 8.88
C ALA A 17 4.31 0.04 8.20
N GLY A 18 3.21 0.09 8.95
CA GLY A 18 1.87 0.20 8.38
C GLY A 18 1.65 1.51 7.62
N CYS A 19 2.13 2.63 8.16
CA CYS A 19 2.13 3.90 7.45
C CYS A 19 2.96 3.85 6.15
N ALA A 20 4.13 3.20 6.19
CA ALA A 20 5.00 3.03 5.02
C ALA A 20 4.35 2.16 3.94
N VAL A 21 3.69 1.06 4.31
CA VAL A 21 2.94 0.19 3.38
C VAL A 21 1.86 1.00 2.65
N TYR A 22 1.08 1.80 3.39
CA TYR A 22 0.04 2.62 2.79
C TYR A 22 0.59 3.75 1.92
N ALA A 23 1.66 4.43 2.37
CA ALA A 23 2.34 5.44 1.58
C ALA A 23 2.91 4.86 0.27
N HIS A 24 3.49 3.66 0.31
CA HIS A 24 3.98 2.94 -0.85
C HIS A 24 2.85 2.57 -1.83
N PHE A 25 1.73 2.08 -1.31
CA PHE A 25 0.52 1.81 -2.10
C PHE A 25 0.02 3.08 -2.82
N LEU A 26 -0.09 4.19 -2.10
CA LEU A 26 -0.49 5.48 -2.70
C LEU A 26 0.51 6.01 -3.72
N TRP A 27 1.81 5.82 -3.48
CA TRP A 27 2.86 6.21 -4.41
C TRP A 27 2.74 5.47 -5.75
N GLN A 28 2.39 4.19 -5.72
CA GLN A 28 2.19 3.38 -6.93
C GLN A 28 0.94 3.78 -7.73
N ILE A 29 -0.10 4.27 -7.07
CA ILE A 29 -1.40 4.61 -7.70
C ILE A 29 -1.50 6.11 -8.04
N ARG A 30 -0.40 6.86 -7.89
CA ARG A 30 -0.31 8.34 -7.92
C ARG A 30 -0.85 9.04 -9.19
N GLN A 31 -1.28 8.33 -10.22
CA GLN A 31 -1.50 8.89 -11.56
C GLN A 31 -2.64 9.91 -11.72
N SER A 32 -3.52 10.18 -10.74
CA SER A 32 -4.56 11.22 -10.96
C SER A 32 -5.23 11.89 -9.75
N SER A 33 -5.10 11.39 -8.50
CA SER A 33 -5.93 11.92 -7.40
C SER A 33 -5.19 12.91 -6.48
N SER A 34 -5.81 14.07 -6.25
CA SER A 34 -5.35 15.07 -5.28
C SER A 34 -5.38 14.51 -3.84
N LEU A 35 -6.34 13.62 -3.55
CA LEU A 35 -6.44 12.84 -2.31
C LEU A 35 -5.19 12.00 -2.02
N ALA A 36 -4.67 11.28 -3.01
CA ALA A 36 -3.47 10.46 -2.80
C ALA A 36 -2.27 11.30 -2.37
N ARG A 37 -2.14 12.54 -2.85
CA ARG A 37 -1.04 13.45 -2.45
C ARG A 37 -1.17 13.91 -1.00
N GLY A 38 -2.36 14.35 -0.59
CA GLY A 38 -2.61 14.77 0.79
C GLY A 38 -2.44 13.63 1.79
N ALA A 39 -2.97 12.45 1.46
CA ALA A 39 -2.81 11.25 2.27
C ALA A 39 -1.34 10.81 2.35
N LEU A 40 -0.61 10.80 1.23
CA LEU A 40 0.80 10.43 1.21
C LEU A 40 1.63 11.33 2.14
N PHE A 41 1.40 12.65 2.11
CA PHE A 41 2.09 13.57 3.00
C PHE A 41 1.82 13.25 4.47
N LEU A 42 0.55 13.03 4.85
CA LEU A 42 0.16 12.66 6.21
C LEU A 42 0.80 11.35 6.67
N PHE A 43 0.74 10.29 5.86
CA PHE A 43 1.27 8.97 6.24
C PHE A 43 2.79 8.89 6.21
N MET A 44 3.46 9.62 5.33
CA MET A 44 4.92 9.78 5.39
C MET A 44 5.34 10.47 6.69
N LEU A 45 4.62 11.52 7.10
CA LEU A 45 4.90 12.25 8.32
C LEU A 45 4.62 11.41 9.58
N LEU A 46 3.48 10.70 9.63
CA LEU A 46 3.15 9.77 10.71
C LEU A 46 4.14 8.60 10.77
N GLY A 47 4.51 8.03 9.63
CA GLY A 47 5.50 6.96 9.55
C GLY A 47 6.87 7.41 10.08
N LEU A 48 7.33 8.59 9.67
CA LEU A 48 8.58 9.20 10.15
C LEU A 48 8.51 9.48 11.66
N LEU A 49 7.41 10.05 12.14
CA LEU A 49 7.21 10.33 13.56
C LEU A 49 7.32 9.06 14.39
N LEU A 50 6.59 8.01 14.01
CA LEU A 50 6.60 6.73 14.72
C LEU A 50 7.98 6.08 14.65
N LEU A 51 8.66 6.13 13.49
CA LEU A 51 9.99 5.56 13.34
C LEU A 51 11.00 6.20 14.31
N ILE A 52 11.11 7.53 14.30
CA ILE A 52 12.02 8.27 15.17
C ILE A 52 11.63 8.08 16.64
N ARG A 53 10.32 8.07 16.94
CA ARG A 53 9.82 7.86 18.30
C ARG A 53 10.21 6.49 18.87
N GLY A 54 10.16 5.44 18.05
CA GLY A 54 10.62 4.11 18.47
C GLY A 54 12.10 4.09 18.87
N PHE A 55 12.96 4.83 18.14
CA PHE A 55 14.37 5.00 18.51
C PHE A 55 14.55 5.87 19.76
N PHE A 56 13.77 6.93 19.92
CA PHE A 56 13.82 7.78 21.11
C PHE A 56 13.52 6.98 22.38
N TRP A 57 12.60 6.03 22.35
CA TRP A 57 12.30 5.18 23.51
C TRP A 57 13.41 4.19 23.87
N MET A 58 14.24 3.80 22.91
CA MET A 58 15.45 3.00 23.18
C MET A 58 16.59 3.86 23.76
N MET A 59 16.58 5.18 23.49
CA MET A 59 17.62 6.13 23.90
C MET A 59 17.00 7.41 24.48
N PRO A 60 16.40 7.36 25.68
CA PRO A 60 15.62 8.48 26.23
C PRO A 60 16.46 9.73 26.49
N ASP A 61 17.74 9.55 26.83
CA ASP A 61 18.66 10.63 27.19
C ASP A 61 19.09 11.50 25.99
N SER A 62 18.75 11.07 24.77
CA SER A 62 19.07 11.81 23.57
C SER A 62 18.09 12.99 23.37
N MET A 63 18.51 14.19 23.79
CA MET A 63 17.79 15.44 23.53
C MET A 63 17.58 15.71 22.03
N ALA A 64 18.53 15.31 21.19
CA ALA A 64 18.42 15.47 19.73
C ALA A 64 17.23 14.70 19.16
N LEU A 65 17.09 13.40 19.52
CA LEU A 65 15.94 12.59 19.12
C LEU A 65 14.63 13.19 19.64
N GLY A 66 14.56 13.60 20.91
CA GLY A 66 13.37 14.25 21.47
C GLY A 66 12.93 15.49 20.68
N ARG A 67 13.86 16.38 20.34
CA ARG A 67 13.60 17.55 19.49
C ARG A 67 13.17 17.16 18.08
N THR A 68 13.74 16.11 17.49
CA THR A 68 13.31 15.65 16.15
C THR A 68 11.90 15.03 16.17
N VAL A 69 11.55 14.26 17.20
CA VAL A 69 10.19 13.70 17.37
C VAL A 69 9.17 14.82 17.42
N LEU A 70 9.38 15.82 18.29
CA LEU A 70 8.45 16.95 18.41
C LEU A 70 8.49 17.85 17.17
N GLY A 71 9.65 18.03 16.54
CA GLY A 71 9.77 18.77 15.27
C GLY A 71 8.89 18.16 14.18
N VAL A 72 8.91 16.84 14.02
CA VAL A 72 8.02 16.13 13.09
C VAL A 72 6.56 16.23 13.54
N ALA A 73 6.28 16.08 14.85
CA ALA A 73 4.92 16.17 15.39
C ALA A 73 4.28 17.56 15.17
N THR A 74 5.07 18.64 15.23
CA THR A 74 4.58 19.99 14.99
C THR A 74 4.06 20.21 13.56
N LEU A 75 4.43 19.36 12.60
CA LEU A 75 3.92 19.42 11.22
C LEU A 75 2.57 18.71 11.03
N LEU A 76 2.12 17.91 12.01
CA LEU A 76 0.85 17.17 11.94
C LEU A 76 -0.39 18.05 11.75
N PRO A 77 -0.55 19.22 12.42
CA PRO A 77 -1.71 20.10 12.21
C PRO A 77 -1.90 20.48 10.74
N VAL A 78 -0.80 20.83 10.05
CA VAL A 78 -0.79 21.15 8.61
C VAL A 78 -1.09 19.91 7.79
N ALA A 79 -0.45 18.76 8.08
CA ALA A 79 -0.67 17.53 7.33
C ALA A 79 -2.13 17.05 7.39
N VAL A 80 -2.75 17.09 8.58
CA VAL A 80 -4.16 16.74 8.77
C VAL A 80 -5.07 17.70 8.01
N THR A 81 -4.77 19.01 8.06
CA THR A 81 -5.55 20.04 7.36
C THR A 81 -5.48 19.88 5.83
N ILE A 82 -4.30 19.55 5.30
CA ILE A 82 -4.14 19.25 3.88
C ILE A 82 -4.90 17.98 3.52
N PHE A 83 -4.82 16.94 4.35
CA PHE A 83 -5.53 15.68 4.11
C PHE A 83 -7.05 15.87 4.11
N SER A 84 -7.62 16.58 5.08
CA SER A 84 -9.05 16.88 5.15
C SER A 84 -9.53 17.73 3.97
N GLU A 85 -8.73 18.71 3.54
CA GLU A 85 -9.02 19.52 2.35
C GLU A 85 -9.19 18.65 1.10
N HIS A 86 -8.22 17.76 0.90
CA HIS A 86 -8.21 16.85 -0.24
C HIS A 86 -9.31 15.80 -0.16
N LEU A 87 -9.67 15.36 1.04
CA LEU A 87 -10.78 14.43 1.27
C LEU A 87 -12.12 15.05 0.89
N LEU A 88 -12.33 16.33 1.22
CA LEU A 88 -13.55 17.06 0.89
C LEU A 88 -13.60 17.62 -0.55
N ARG A 89 -12.47 17.54 -1.30
CA ARG A 89 -12.29 18.17 -2.62
C ARG A 89 -12.69 19.65 -2.64
N ARG A 90 -12.59 20.33 -1.50
CA ARG A 90 -13.05 21.71 -1.28
C ARG A 90 -12.02 22.46 -0.48
N HIS A 91 -11.87 23.75 -0.79
CA HIS A 91 -10.98 24.61 -0.04
C HIS A 91 -11.55 24.89 1.36
N HIS A 92 -10.79 24.51 2.39
CA HIS A 92 -11.07 24.93 3.75
C HIS A 92 -10.98 26.45 3.90
N PRO A 93 -11.71 27.06 4.86
CA PRO A 93 -11.62 28.49 5.11
C PRO A 93 -10.18 28.89 5.46
N LEU A 94 -9.78 30.07 5.00
CA LEU A 94 -8.43 30.61 5.23
C LEU A 94 -8.05 30.60 6.71
N SER A 95 -9.01 30.85 7.60
CA SER A 95 -8.81 30.84 9.06
C SER A 95 -8.30 29.51 9.59
N LEU A 96 -8.80 28.38 9.07
CA LEU A 96 -8.37 27.05 9.49
C LEU A 96 -6.97 26.72 8.97
N LYS A 97 -6.64 27.16 7.76
CA LYS A 97 -5.29 26.99 7.18
C LYS A 97 -4.26 27.80 7.95
N LEU A 98 -4.57 29.06 8.23
CA LEU A 98 -3.70 29.95 9.01
C LEU A 98 -3.55 29.46 10.45
N SER A 99 -4.61 28.94 11.09
CA SER A 99 -4.47 28.39 12.44
C SER A 99 -3.60 27.14 12.47
N ALA A 100 -3.81 26.19 11.55
CA ALA A 100 -2.96 25.01 11.44
C ALA A 100 -1.50 25.37 11.17
N LEU A 101 -1.26 26.30 10.24
CA LEU A 101 0.09 26.79 9.93
C LEU A 101 0.71 27.54 11.12
N ALA A 102 -0.05 28.38 11.82
CA ALA A 102 0.43 29.12 12.98
C ALA A 102 0.81 28.19 14.12
N VAL A 103 -0.03 27.19 14.44
CA VAL A 103 0.28 26.18 15.44
C VAL A 103 1.55 25.42 15.06
N SER A 104 1.65 24.96 13.81
CA SER A 104 2.85 24.26 13.34
C SER A 104 4.10 25.14 13.40
N ALA A 105 4.06 26.36 12.88
CA ALA A 105 5.21 27.25 12.81
C ALA A 105 5.68 27.73 14.18
N VAL A 106 4.75 28.17 15.03
CA VAL A 106 5.07 28.66 16.39
C VAL A 106 5.70 27.53 17.19
N PHE A 107 5.07 26.37 17.28
CA PHE A 107 5.62 25.27 18.09
C PHE A 107 6.86 24.64 17.48
N PHE A 108 7.05 24.68 16.16
CA PHE A 108 8.31 24.28 15.54
C PHE A 108 9.46 25.21 15.95
N VAL A 109 9.25 26.53 15.88
CA VAL A 109 10.25 27.52 16.32
C VAL A 109 10.50 27.41 17.82
N VAL A 110 9.45 27.26 18.63
CA VAL A 110 9.58 27.04 20.07
C VAL A 110 10.41 25.79 20.32
N ASN A 111 10.14 24.66 19.66
CA ASN A 111 10.91 23.42 19.80
C ASN A 111 12.40 23.53 19.39
N LEU A 112 12.75 24.49 18.53
CA LEU A 112 14.14 24.77 18.18
C LEU A 112 14.86 25.62 19.24
N VAL A 113 14.15 26.54 19.90
CA VAL A 113 14.75 27.56 20.78
C VAL A 113 14.58 27.21 22.27
N ALA A 114 13.38 26.80 22.67
CA ALA A 114 13.03 26.38 24.01
C ALA A 114 12.80 24.87 23.99
N ASP A 115 13.45 24.12 24.88
CA ASP A 115 13.33 22.66 24.95
C ASP A 115 11.88 22.22 25.25
N LEU A 116 11.06 22.11 24.19
CA LEU A 116 9.66 21.67 24.25
C LEU A 116 9.48 20.32 24.94
N PRO A 117 10.39 19.31 24.78
CA PRO A 117 10.26 18.04 25.48
C PRO A 117 10.31 18.16 27.01
N VAL A 118 10.99 19.18 27.53
CA VAL A 118 11.21 19.37 28.98
C VAL A 118 10.18 20.32 29.58
N ASN A 119 9.66 21.25 28.78
CA ASN A 119 8.72 22.28 29.24
C ASN A 119 7.26 21.81 29.16
N LEU A 120 6.81 21.12 30.21
CA LEU A 120 5.45 20.57 30.31
C LEU A 120 4.33 21.58 29.97
N PRO A 121 4.34 22.85 30.44
CA PRO A 121 3.30 23.81 30.08
C PRO A 121 3.21 24.10 28.57
N LEU A 122 4.36 24.17 27.90
CA LEU A 122 4.42 24.40 26.44
C LEU A 122 3.97 23.16 25.67
N LEU A 123 4.31 21.95 26.16
CA LEU A 123 3.82 20.69 25.60
C LEU A 123 2.29 20.59 25.69
N ILE A 124 1.72 20.90 26.86
CA ILE A 124 0.26 20.93 27.06
C ILE A 124 -0.39 21.98 26.14
N ALA A 125 0.20 23.18 26.03
CA ALA A 125 -0.30 24.21 25.14
C ALA A 125 -0.32 23.75 23.66
N PHE A 126 0.74 23.06 23.21
CA PHE A 126 0.81 22.46 21.89
C PHE A 126 -0.31 21.44 21.67
N LEU A 127 -0.48 20.50 22.60
CA LEU A 127 -1.50 19.46 22.51
C LEU A 127 -2.92 20.05 22.47
N CYS A 128 -3.23 21.02 23.33
CA CYS A 128 -4.50 21.72 23.30
C CYS A 128 -4.75 22.42 21.95
N CYS A 129 -3.75 23.14 21.43
CA CYS A 129 -3.86 23.79 20.13
C CYS A 129 -4.05 22.78 18.98
N PHE A 130 -3.31 21.67 19.00
CA PHE A 130 -3.46 20.60 18.02
C PHE A 130 -4.86 19.96 18.08
N LEU A 131 -5.37 19.68 19.27
CA LEU A 131 -6.73 19.15 19.47
C LEU A 131 -7.80 20.11 18.95
N VAL A 132 -7.63 21.42 19.12
CA VAL A 132 -8.55 22.42 18.54
C VAL A 132 -8.51 22.38 17.02
N VAL A 133 -7.33 22.31 16.40
CA VAL A 133 -7.19 22.18 14.93
C VAL A 133 -7.83 20.89 14.44
N LEU A 134 -7.62 19.78 15.15
CA LEU A 134 -8.21 18.48 14.83
C LEU A 134 -9.74 18.51 14.92
N ALA A 135 -10.27 19.06 16.03
CA ALA A 135 -11.70 19.21 16.24
C ALA A 135 -12.34 20.10 15.19
N TRP A 136 -11.67 21.19 14.79
CA TRP A 136 -12.16 22.07 13.72
C TRP A 136 -12.18 21.35 12.37
N ASN A 137 -11.14 20.58 12.03
CA ASN A 137 -11.13 19.76 10.82
C ASN A 137 -12.26 18.72 10.83
N GLY A 138 -12.46 18.01 11.95
CA GLY A 138 -13.55 17.05 12.13
C GLY A 138 -14.93 17.70 12.04
N TRP A 139 -15.11 18.89 12.63
CA TRP A 139 -16.35 19.66 12.53
C TRP A 139 -16.67 20.05 11.09
N GLN A 140 -15.68 20.50 10.32
CA GLN A 140 -15.88 20.81 8.89
C GLN A 140 -16.28 19.57 8.09
N LEU A 141 -15.65 18.42 8.40
CA LEU A 141 -15.97 17.14 7.78
C LEU A 141 -17.42 16.74 8.07
N ILE A 142 -17.94 17.01 9.27
CA ILE A 142 -19.34 16.73 9.63
C ILE A 142 -20.31 17.72 9.01
N ARG A 143 -20.00 19.02 9.05
CA ARG A 143 -20.87 20.07 8.53
C ARG A 143 -21.10 19.96 7.02
N HIS A 144 -20.08 19.52 6.28
CA HIS A 144 -20.14 19.42 4.81
C HIS A 144 -20.79 18.12 4.28
N GLN A 145 -21.31 17.25 5.16
CA GLN A 145 -22.05 16.05 4.78
C GLN A 145 -23.33 16.34 3.98
N HIS A 146 -23.87 17.56 4.11
CA HIS A 146 -25.14 17.95 3.50
C HIS A 146 -25.03 18.57 2.10
N SER A 147 -23.84 18.61 1.50
CA SER A 147 -23.64 19.25 0.20
C SER A 147 -23.18 18.25 -0.86
N GLU A 148 -23.96 18.05 -1.94
CA GLU A 148 -23.68 17.48 -3.28
C GLU A 148 -22.70 16.29 -3.46
N LEU A 149 -22.10 15.76 -2.39
CA LEU A 149 -21.13 14.68 -2.44
C LEU A 149 -21.87 13.35 -2.68
N PRO A 150 -21.32 12.46 -3.52
CA PRO A 150 -21.81 11.09 -3.63
C PRO A 150 -21.84 10.41 -2.26
N ARG A 151 -22.86 9.57 -2.00
CA ARG A 151 -23.02 8.87 -0.71
C ARG A 151 -21.75 8.13 -0.24
N HIS A 152 -21.00 7.54 -1.16
CA HIS A 152 -19.76 6.82 -0.84
C HIS A 152 -18.65 7.73 -0.29
N GLU A 153 -18.57 9.01 -0.71
CA GLU A 153 -17.56 9.94 -0.20
C GLU A 153 -17.91 10.42 1.21
N ILE A 154 -19.20 10.61 1.49
CA ILE A 154 -19.72 10.92 2.82
C ILE A 154 -19.42 9.77 3.79
N ASP A 155 -19.64 8.54 3.35
CA ASP A 155 -19.34 7.32 4.12
C ASP A 155 -17.86 7.19 4.48
N ILE A 156 -16.96 7.48 3.52
CA ILE A 156 -15.51 7.47 3.75
C ILE A 156 -15.11 8.58 4.73
N ALA A 157 -15.64 9.78 4.56
CA ALA A 157 -15.40 10.91 5.45
C ALA A 157 -15.84 10.60 6.89
N LEU A 158 -17.05 10.06 7.07
CA LEU A 158 -17.60 9.69 8.38
C LEU A 158 -16.78 8.61 9.07
N ALA A 159 -16.44 7.54 8.35
CA ALA A 159 -15.62 6.47 8.91
C ALA A 159 -14.20 6.96 9.28
N THR A 160 -13.62 7.85 8.47
CA THR A 160 -12.35 8.52 8.80
C THR A 160 -12.46 9.36 10.07
N ALA A 161 -13.52 10.17 10.20
CA ALA A 161 -13.79 10.98 11.39
C ALA A 161 -13.94 10.10 12.65
N LEU A 162 -14.68 9.00 12.53
CA LEU A 162 -14.90 8.04 13.61
C LEU A 162 -13.59 7.39 14.06
N VAL A 163 -12.72 7.01 13.13
CA VAL A 163 -11.42 6.42 13.48
C VAL A 163 -10.50 7.44 14.14
N VAL A 164 -10.48 8.68 13.66
CA VAL A 164 -9.74 9.76 14.31
C VAL A 164 -10.26 9.97 15.74
N LEU A 165 -11.57 10.00 15.93
CA LEU A 165 -12.19 10.09 17.26
C LEU A 165 -11.80 8.90 18.16
N LEU A 166 -11.81 7.67 17.62
CA LEU A 166 -11.39 6.46 18.33
C LEU A 166 -9.88 6.45 18.62
N SER A 167 -9.07 7.13 17.81
CA SER A 167 -7.62 7.24 18.00
C SER A 167 -7.22 8.22 19.10
N LEU A 168 -8.05 9.21 19.42
CA LEU A 168 -7.78 10.19 20.48
C LEU A 168 -7.48 9.55 21.84
N PRO A 169 -8.34 8.67 22.41
CA PRO A 169 -8.03 8.03 23.68
C PRO A 169 -6.78 7.15 23.60
N LEU A 170 -6.49 6.55 22.45
CA LEU A 170 -5.26 5.76 22.26
C LEU A 170 -4.02 6.65 22.33
N VAL A 171 -4.04 7.83 21.72
CA VAL A 171 -2.94 8.80 21.81
C VAL A 171 -2.78 9.32 23.24
N MET A 172 -3.85 9.48 24.01
CA MET A 172 -3.75 9.89 25.42
C MET A 172 -2.96 8.89 26.26
N THR A 173 -2.99 7.58 25.94
CA THR A 173 -2.17 6.57 26.63
C THR A 173 -0.67 6.74 26.41
N ASP A 174 -0.24 7.51 25.40
CA ASP A 174 1.18 7.80 25.21
C ASP A 174 1.72 8.77 26.27
N PHE A 175 0.85 9.54 26.93
CA PHE A 175 1.15 10.46 28.04
C PHE A 175 0.88 9.83 29.42
N ARG A 176 1.05 8.51 29.53
CA ARG A 176 0.75 7.75 30.77
C ARG A 176 1.59 8.19 31.97
N GLU A 177 2.81 8.67 31.73
CA GLU A 177 3.73 9.11 32.81
C GLU A 177 3.21 10.39 33.49
N GLU A 178 2.40 11.17 32.76
CA GLU A 178 1.82 12.42 33.24
C GLU A 178 0.38 12.28 33.73
N VAL A 179 -0.38 11.28 33.25
CA VAL A 179 -1.84 11.16 33.48
C VAL A 179 -2.25 9.86 34.22
N ASP A 180 -1.31 8.96 34.54
CA ASP A 180 -1.56 7.68 35.24
C ASP A 180 -2.58 6.76 34.51
N VAL A 181 -2.61 6.82 33.18
CA VAL A 181 -3.55 6.06 32.35
C VAL A 181 -2.93 4.76 31.85
N GLY A 182 -2.87 3.75 32.73
CA GLY A 182 -2.62 2.35 32.37
C GLY A 182 -1.18 2.01 31.92
N PRO A 183 -0.86 0.70 31.79
CA PRO A 183 0.53 0.25 31.66
C PRO A 183 1.08 0.27 30.22
N LEU A 184 0.26 0.48 29.17
CA LEU A 184 0.65 0.23 27.77
C LEU A 184 0.42 1.46 26.89
N ARG A 185 1.40 1.80 26.03
CA ARG A 185 1.29 2.91 25.08
C ARG A 185 0.62 2.43 23.79
N LEU A 186 -0.60 2.90 23.55
CA LEU A 186 -1.45 2.46 22.44
C LEU A 186 -1.50 3.47 21.28
N GLY A 187 -0.85 4.63 21.36
CA GLY A 187 -1.05 5.70 20.38
C GLY A 187 -0.64 5.35 18.95
N ALA A 188 0.32 4.43 18.78
CA ALA A 188 0.71 3.93 17.45
C ALA A 188 -0.38 3.06 16.78
N LEU A 189 -1.38 2.58 17.51
CA LEU A 189 -2.55 1.90 16.93
C LEU A 189 -3.45 2.89 16.17
N GLY A 190 -3.48 4.17 16.54
CA GLY A 190 -4.31 5.18 15.88
C GLY A 190 -4.06 5.30 14.37
N PRO A 191 -2.80 5.56 13.94
CA PRO A 191 -2.44 5.58 12.52
C PRO A 191 -2.70 4.24 11.81
N LEU A 192 -2.50 3.10 12.47
CA LEU A 192 -2.79 1.77 11.89
C LEU A 192 -4.29 1.55 11.65
N LEU A 193 -5.14 1.98 12.59
CA LEU A 193 -6.59 1.95 12.41
C LEU A 193 -7.01 2.83 11.22
N LEU A 194 -6.37 4.00 11.07
CA LEU A 194 -6.63 4.90 9.95
C LEU A 194 -6.23 4.28 8.61
N VAL A 195 -5.01 3.70 8.52
CA VAL A 195 -4.56 2.94 7.33
C VAL A 195 -5.56 1.83 7.00
N HIS A 196 -5.92 1.04 8.01
CA HIS A 196 -6.82 -0.09 7.84
C HIS A 196 -8.16 0.36 7.25
N VAL A 197 -8.77 1.38 7.84
CA VAL A 197 -10.07 1.89 7.41
C VAL A 197 -10.01 2.47 6.00
N LEU A 198 -8.98 3.26 5.66
CA LEU A 198 -8.83 3.81 4.31
C LEU A 198 -8.61 2.74 3.22
N LEU A 199 -7.99 1.59 3.54
CA LEU A 199 -7.82 0.48 2.60
C LEU A 199 -9.08 -0.38 2.42
N HIS A 200 -10.00 -0.35 3.38
CA HIS A 200 -11.13 -1.29 3.44
C HIS A 200 -12.47 -0.65 3.09
N LEU A 201 -12.55 0.68 3.07
CA LEU A 201 -13.73 1.44 2.66
C LEU A 201 -13.81 1.59 1.14
N THR A 202 -14.08 0.49 0.46
CA THR A 202 -14.39 0.48 -0.97
C THR A 202 -15.73 -0.22 -1.18
N HIS A 203 -16.76 0.55 -1.52
CA HIS A 203 -18.02 0.10 -2.17
C HIS A 203 -19.23 -0.39 -1.34
N THR A 204 -19.38 -0.09 -0.05
CA THR A 204 -20.57 -0.55 0.70
C THR A 204 -21.36 0.56 1.37
N GLY A 205 -22.68 0.58 1.17
CA GLY A 205 -23.62 1.61 1.64
C GLY A 205 -23.94 1.59 3.14
N ASN A 206 -23.03 1.08 3.97
CA ASN A 206 -23.10 1.19 5.43
C ASN A 206 -21.69 1.10 6.07
N ALA A 207 -20.81 1.98 5.61
CA ALA A 207 -19.37 2.01 5.94
C ALA A 207 -19.06 1.97 7.43
N VAL A 208 -19.83 2.68 8.25
CA VAL A 208 -19.57 2.81 9.70
C VAL A 208 -19.79 1.48 10.43
N ILE A 209 -20.94 0.83 10.22
CA ILE A 209 -21.24 -0.45 10.87
C ILE A 209 -20.25 -1.52 10.41
N GLN A 210 -19.91 -1.54 9.12
CA GLN A 210 -18.92 -2.50 8.61
C GLN A 210 -17.52 -2.23 9.14
N ALA A 211 -17.11 -0.96 9.28
CA ALA A 211 -15.85 -0.61 9.91
C ALA A 211 -15.82 -1.09 11.37
N LEU A 212 -16.88 -0.83 12.16
CA LEU A 212 -16.97 -1.30 13.54
C LEU A 212 -16.95 -2.83 13.65
N LEU A 213 -17.71 -3.55 12.82
CA LEU A 213 -17.72 -5.01 12.80
C LEU A 213 -16.34 -5.57 12.44
N ARG A 214 -15.64 -4.98 11.47
CA ARG A 214 -14.28 -5.40 11.11
C ARG A 214 -13.27 -5.11 12.21
N LEU A 215 -13.37 -3.95 12.86
CA LEU A 215 -12.53 -3.65 14.02
C LEU A 215 -12.80 -4.63 15.17
N ALA A 216 -14.06 -5.04 15.38
CA ALA A 216 -14.41 -6.06 16.36
C ALA A 216 -13.84 -7.44 16.01
N THR A 217 -13.90 -7.87 14.74
CA THR A 217 -13.32 -9.15 14.33
C THR A 217 -11.79 -9.15 14.42
N LEU A 218 -11.13 -8.05 14.07
CA LEU A 218 -9.69 -7.90 14.22
C LEU A 218 -9.27 -7.84 15.69
N GLY A 219 -10.06 -7.17 16.53
CA GLY A 219 -9.87 -7.15 17.98
C GLY A 219 -10.00 -8.56 18.58
N ALA A 220 -10.99 -9.33 18.15
CA ALA A 220 -11.14 -10.73 18.54
C ALA A 220 -9.96 -11.59 18.07
N ALA A 221 -9.52 -11.45 16.82
CA ALA A 221 -8.35 -12.14 16.30
C ALA A 221 -7.07 -11.79 17.09
N ALA A 222 -6.84 -10.51 17.38
CA ALA A 222 -5.71 -10.05 18.18
C ALA A 222 -5.77 -10.58 19.62
N ALA A 223 -6.94 -10.60 20.25
CA ALA A 223 -7.14 -11.16 21.58
C ALA A 223 -6.85 -12.67 21.59
N THR A 224 -7.31 -13.42 20.59
CA THR A 224 -7.01 -14.86 20.46
C THR A 224 -5.52 -15.10 20.22
N LEU A 225 -4.87 -14.31 19.36
CA LEU A 225 -3.45 -14.44 19.08
C LEU A 225 -2.62 -14.16 20.35
N SER A 226 -2.92 -13.06 21.05
CA SER A 226 -2.26 -12.73 22.32
C SER A 226 -2.48 -13.81 23.38
N PHE A 227 -3.69 -14.38 23.44
CA PHE A 227 -4.01 -15.46 24.38
C PHE A 227 -3.21 -16.73 24.08
N VAL A 228 -3.13 -17.14 22.81
CA VAL A 228 -2.33 -18.29 22.37
C VAL A 228 -0.85 -18.06 22.68
N PHE A 229 -0.31 -16.87 22.40
CA PHE A 229 1.06 -16.53 22.77
C PHE A 229 1.29 -16.59 24.28
N GLY A 230 0.37 -16.02 25.07
CA GLY A 230 0.43 -16.08 26.54
C GLY A 230 0.43 -17.51 27.06
N LEU A 231 -0.42 -18.39 26.51
CA LEU A 231 -0.47 -19.81 26.83
C LEU A 231 0.83 -20.53 26.47
N THR A 232 1.41 -20.26 25.30
CA THR A 232 2.67 -20.89 24.90
C THR A 232 3.87 -20.41 25.72
N ALA A 233 3.86 -19.14 26.15
CA ALA A 233 4.97 -18.54 26.87
C ALA A 233 5.01 -18.94 28.35
N VAL A 234 3.85 -19.08 29.01
CA VAL A 234 3.80 -19.28 30.47
C VAL A 234 2.89 -20.44 30.90
N GLY A 235 2.19 -21.10 29.97
CA GLY A 235 1.24 -22.17 30.27
C GLY A 235 -0.04 -21.69 30.95
N PHE A 236 -0.82 -22.64 31.46
CA PHE A 236 -1.99 -22.34 32.29
C PHE A 236 -1.53 -22.01 33.71
N GLY A 237 -1.70 -20.76 34.15
CA GLY A 237 -1.33 -20.35 35.49
C GLY A 237 -1.64 -18.88 35.82
N PRO A 238 -1.38 -18.45 37.07
CA PRO A 238 -1.59 -17.07 37.51
C PRO A 238 -0.89 -15.97 36.68
N PRO A 239 0.28 -16.18 36.02
CA PRO A 239 0.87 -15.17 35.14
C PRO A 239 0.18 -15.02 33.77
N LEU A 240 -0.75 -15.92 33.41
CA LEU A 240 -1.42 -15.91 32.10
C LEU A 240 -2.18 -14.60 31.80
N PRO A 241 -3.04 -14.06 32.70
CA PRO A 241 -3.80 -12.84 32.42
C PRO A 241 -2.89 -11.64 32.18
N THR A 242 -1.80 -11.52 32.95
CA THR A 242 -0.85 -10.41 32.82
C THR A 242 -0.08 -10.47 31.49
N THR A 243 0.31 -11.68 31.07
CA THR A 243 1.02 -11.89 29.80
C THR A 243 0.10 -11.68 28.60
N TRP A 244 -1.14 -12.15 28.71
CA TRP A 244 -2.18 -11.96 27.68
C TRP A 244 -2.52 -10.48 27.48
N LEU A 245 -2.74 -9.72 28.55
CA LEU A 245 -3.03 -8.29 28.46
C LEU A 245 -1.81 -7.50 27.96
N GLY A 246 -0.60 -7.86 28.37
CA GLY A 246 0.64 -7.23 27.90
C GLY A 246 0.94 -7.46 26.41
N GLY A 247 0.58 -8.63 25.88
CA GLY A 247 0.76 -8.96 24.46
C GLY A 247 -0.31 -8.41 23.51
N LEU A 248 -1.45 -7.96 24.05
CA LEU A 248 -2.61 -7.55 23.26
C LEU A 248 -2.32 -6.38 22.30
N PRO A 249 -1.58 -5.31 22.68
CA PRO A 249 -1.25 -4.22 21.77
C PRO A 249 -0.37 -4.66 20.61
N VAL A 250 0.64 -5.49 20.88
CA VAL A 250 1.56 -6.03 19.85
C VAL A 250 0.79 -6.90 18.86
N ALA A 251 -0.05 -7.82 19.38
CA ALA A 251 -0.91 -8.65 18.55
C ALA A 251 -1.87 -7.81 17.70
N THR A 252 -2.48 -6.77 18.28
CA THR A 252 -3.39 -5.86 17.57
C THR A 252 -2.66 -5.10 16.46
N ALA A 253 -1.49 -4.54 16.75
CA ALA A 253 -0.67 -3.84 15.77
C ALA A 253 -0.28 -4.78 14.61
N TRP A 254 0.14 -6.02 14.92
CA TRP A 254 0.53 -7.01 13.92
C TRP A 254 -0.63 -7.43 13.03
N VAL A 255 -1.81 -7.71 13.61
CA VAL A 255 -3.02 -8.07 12.88
C VAL A 255 -3.47 -6.92 11.96
N LEU A 256 -3.42 -5.67 12.43
CA LEU A 256 -3.72 -4.49 11.62
C LEU A 256 -2.72 -4.32 10.47
N LEU A 257 -1.43 -4.51 10.73
CA LEU A 257 -0.39 -4.44 9.69
C LEU A 257 -0.59 -5.53 8.63
N ALA A 258 -0.74 -6.79 9.06
CA ALA A 258 -0.88 -7.93 8.16
C ALA A 258 -2.14 -7.80 7.29
N SER A 259 -3.29 -7.44 7.88
CA SER A 259 -4.52 -7.19 7.13
C SER A 259 -4.38 -6.04 6.13
N SER A 260 -3.68 -4.96 6.51
CA SER A 260 -3.41 -3.82 5.63
C SER A 260 -2.51 -4.21 4.45
N ILE A 261 -1.47 -5.03 4.66
CA ILE A 261 -0.60 -5.52 3.59
C ILE A 261 -1.39 -6.37 2.60
N VAL A 262 -2.20 -7.31 3.10
CA VAL A 262 -3.04 -8.19 2.26
C VAL A 262 -4.01 -7.37 1.43
N GLN A 263 -4.70 -6.41 2.06
CA GLN A 263 -5.67 -5.56 1.36
C GLN A 263 -5.01 -4.61 0.36
N ALA A 264 -3.87 -4.00 0.68
CA ALA A 264 -3.13 -3.16 -0.24
C ALA A 264 -2.71 -3.94 -1.49
N ARG A 265 -2.21 -5.17 -1.34
CA ARG A 265 -1.87 -6.06 -2.46
C ARG A 265 -3.10 -6.43 -3.29
N ARG A 266 -4.22 -6.73 -2.64
CA ARG A 266 -5.49 -7.02 -3.33
C ARG A 266 -5.95 -5.83 -4.17
N LEU A 267 -6.04 -4.64 -3.59
CA LEU A 267 -6.43 -3.42 -4.29
C LEU A 267 -5.47 -3.09 -5.44
N GLN A 268 -4.16 -3.28 -5.24
CA GLN A 268 -3.18 -3.09 -6.30
C GLN A 268 -3.46 -4.01 -7.50
N SER A 269 -3.81 -5.27 -7.25
CA SER A 269 -4.17 -6.22 -8.32
C SER A 269 -5.49 -5.85 -9.04
N GLU A 270 -6.46 -5.29 -8.31
CA GLU A 270 -7.72 -4.79 -8.86
C GLU A 270 -7.46 -3.56 -9.77
N VAL A 271 -6.67 -2.59 -9.29
CA VAL A 271 -6.27 -1.40 -10.07
C VAL A 271 -5.51 -1.80 -11.34
N GLN A 272 -4.57 -2.74 -11.24
CA GLN A 272 -3.87 -3.25 -12.44
C GLN A 272 -4.83 -3.90 -13.44
N SER A 273 -5.85 -4.62 -12.95
CA SER A 273 -6.85 -5.26 -13.82
C SER A 273 -7.71 -4.22 -14.53
N GLN A 274 -8.15 -3.19 -13.82
CA GLN A 274 -8.89 -2.07 -14.41
C GLN A 274 -8.04 -1.29 -15.42
N ASN A 275 -6.78 -1.02 -15.10
CA ASN A 275 -5.86 -0.33 -16.01
C ASN A 275 -5.62 -1.16 -17.29
N PHE A 276 -5.51 -2.48 -17.17
CA PHE A 276 -5.40 -3.37 -18.33
C PHE A 276 -6.64 -3.30 -19.23
N LEU A 277 -7.85 -3.34 -18.64
CA LEU A 277 -9.10 -3.21 -19.41
C LEU A 277 -9.23 -1.83 -20.05
N HIS A 278 -8.90 -0.77 -19.32
CA HIS A 278 -8.91 0.58 -19.84
C HIS A 278 -7.91 0.73 -21.01
N TRP A 279 -6.73 0.16 -20.88
CA TRP A 279 -5.75 0.08 -21.96
C TRP A 279 -6.33 -0.68 -23.17
N LEU A 280 -6.93 -1.85 -22.98
CA LEU A 280 -7.47 -2.66 -24.07
C LEU A 280 -8.57 -1.91 -24.86
N LEU A 281 -9.36 -1.08 -24.17
CA LEU A 281 -10.39 -0.25 -24.79
C LEU A 281 -9.83 0.92 -25.63
N HIS A 282 -8.68 1.46 -25.27
CA HIS A 282 -8.08 2.63 -25.93
C HIS A 282 -6.83 2.28 -26.76
N ALA A 283 -6.43 1.01 -26.79
CA ALA A 283 -5.29 0.55 -27.55
C ALA A 283 -5.53 0.72 -29.04
N ARG A 284 -4.52 1.22 -29.75
CA ARG A 284 -4.53 1.30 -31.20
C ARG A 284 -4.39 -0.12 -31.75
N MET A 285 -5.41 -0.58 -32.45
CA MET A 285 -5.48 -1.92 -33.06
C MET A 285 -5.51 -1.85 -34.60
N ASP A 286 -5.18 -0.70 -35.17
CA ASP A 286 -5.16 -0.41 -36.61
C ASP A 286 -3.99 -1.11 -37.33
N SER A 287 -2.84 -1.24 -36.68
CA SER A 287 -1.67 -1.93 -37.22
C SER A 287 -0.85 -2.60 -36.12
N ILE A 288 0.05 -3.51 -36.52
CA ILE A 288 0.95 -4.16 -35.55
C ILE A 288 1.88 -3.15 -34.87
N ASP A 289 2.38 -2.15 -35.61
CA ASP A 289 3.22 -1.10 -35.05
C ASP A 289 2.41 -0.18 -34.11
N GLY A 290 1.15 0.13 -34.45
CA GLY A 290 0.23 0.86 -33.57
C GLY A 290 -0.04 0.11 -32.27
N PHE A 291 -0.26 -1.20 -32.35
CA PHE A 291 -0.41 -2.08 -31.20
C PHE A 291 0.85 -2.13 -30.34
N LEU A 292 2.03 -2.25 -30.92
CA LEU A 292 3.30 -2.25 -30.19
C LEU A 292 3.56 -0.92 -29.47
N VAL A 293 3.20 0.21 -30.08
CA VAL A 293 3.26 1.53 -29.43
C VAL A 293 2.31 1.59 -28.25
N SER A 294 1.07 1.11 -28.41
CA SER A 294 0.11 1.03 -27.30
C SER A 294 0.58 0.06 -26.20
N LEU A 295 1.18 -1.07 -26.55
CA LEU A 295 1.71 -2.05 -25.60
C LEU A 295 2.79 -1.44 -24.70
N ARG A 296 3.69 -0.61 -25.24
CA ARG A 296 4.71 0.09 -24.44
C ARG A 296 4.13 1.04 -23.40
N GLN A 297 2.88 1.48 -23.56
CA GLN A 297 2.20 2.35 -22.59
C GLN A 297 1.59 1.57 -21.42
N LEU A 298 1.49 0.25 -21.52
CA LEU A 298 0.98 -0.57 -20.43
C LEU A 298 2.09 -0.73 -19.36
N PRO A 299 1.85 -0.40 -18.08
CA PRO A 299 2.88 -0.45 -17.03
C PRO A 299 3.51 -1.83 -16.81
N LEU A 300 2.80 -2.89 -17.19
CA LEU A 300 3.25 -4.28 -17.07
C LEU A 300 4.21 -4.73 -18.18
N THR A 301 4.36 -3.94 -19.24
CA THR A 301 5.15 -4.28 -20.44
C THR A 301 6.10 -3.15 -20.83
N GLY A 302 6.45 -2.29 -19.86
CA GLY A 302 7.41 -1.19 -20.06
C GLY A 302 8.78 -1.65 -20.56
N GLU A 303 9.14 -2.91 -20.33
CA GLU A 303 10.35 -3.58 -20.82
C GLU A 303 10.04 -4.63 -21.91
N SER A 304 9.07 -4.38 -22.79
CA SER A 304 8.77 -5.30 -23.90
C SER A 304 9.83 -5.22 -25.00
N ILE A 305 10.38 -6.38 -25.38
CA ILE A 305 11.34 -6.50 -26.49
C ILE A 305 10.62 -7.18 -27.65
N VAL A 306 10.71 -6.58 -28.84
CA VAL A 306 10.13 -7.15 -30.06
C VAL A 306 11.29 -7.75 -30.85
N LEU A 307 11.24 -9.05 -31.08
CA LEU A 307 12.22 -9.79 -31.88
C LEU A 307 11.59 -10.16 -33.22
N ARG A 308 12.23 -9.72 -34.31
CA ARG A 308 11.83 -10.04 -35.68
C ARG A 308 12.72 -11.16 -36.23
N ALA A 309 12.35 -11.74 -37.37
CA ALA A 309 13.13 -12.77 -38.06
C ALA A 309 14.67 -12.55 -38.11
N PRO A 310 15.21 -11.34 -38.41
CA PRO A 310 16.67 -11.13 -38.40
C PRO A 310 17.32 -11.23 -37.01
N ASP A 311 16.58 -10.96 -35.93
CA ASP A 311 17.11 -11.03 -34.56
C ASP A 311 17.14 -12.47 -34.03
N LEU A 312 16.46 -13.38 -34.72
CA LEU A 312 16.21 -14.76 -34.30
C LEU A 312 17.00 -15.79 -35.12
N THR A 313 17.94 -15.36 -35.96
CA THR A 313 18.70 -16.26 -36.87
C THR A 313 19.58 -17.27 -36.15
N ALA A 314 19.90 -17.03 -34.87
CA ALA A 314 20.66 -17.95 -34.03
C ALA A 314 19.83 -19.12 -33.47
N TYR A 315 18.50 -19.11 -33.67
CA TYR A 315 17.57 -20.09 -33.10
C TYR A 315 16.85 -20.87 -34.21
N ASP A 316 16.49 -22.13 -33.94
CA ASP A 316 15.65 -22.92 -34.84
C ASP A 316 14.17 -22.56 -34.62
N MET A 317 13.80 -21.40 -35.18
CA MET A 317 12.47 -20.84 -35.04
C MET A 317 11.37 -21.75 -35.58
N GLY A 318 11.65 -22.53 -36.63
CA GLY A 318 10.70 -23.49 -37.18
C GLY A 318 10.31 -24.54 -36.14
N ARG A 319 11.30 -25.15 -35.48
CA ARG A 319 11.04 -26.14 -34.42
C ARG A 319 10.43 -25.50 -33.17
N MET A 320 10.99 -24.39 -32.69
CA MET A 320 10.50 -23.70 -31.49
C MET A 320 9.01 -23.32 -31.63
N LEU A 321 8.63 -22.71 -32.76
CA LEU A 321 7.27 -22.27 -33.00
C LEU A 321 6.30 -23.44 -33.21
N THR A 322 6.75 -24.55 -33.80
CA THR A 322 5.90 -25.72 -34.04
C THR A 322 5.58 -26.45 -32.75
N VAL A 323 6.57 -26.61 -31.86
CA VAL A 323 6.35 -27.23 -30.55
C VAL A 323 5.48 -26.34 -29.66
N SER A 324 5.68 -25.02 -29.70
CA SER A 324 4.85 -24.05 -28.96
C SER A 324 3.46 -23.82 -29.58
N ALA A 325 3.26 -24.14 -30.85
CA ALA A 325 1.99 -24.01 -31.55
C ALA A 325 0.87 -24.88 -30.96
N GLU A 326 1.21 -26.03 -30.38
CA GLU A 326 0.24 -27.01 -29.85
C GLU A 326 -0.64 -26.44 -28.73
N ARG A 327 -0.22 -25.35 -28.08
CA ARG A 327 -0.87 -24.84 -26.87
C ARG A 327 -1.63 -23.52 -27.01
N GLU A 328 -1.39 -22.72 -28.05
CA GLU A 328 -1.96 -21.36 -28.21
C GLU A 328 -1.82 -20.41 -26.98
N VAL A 329 -0.94 -20.75 -26.03
CA VAL A 329 -0.68 -20.01 -24.79
C VAL A 329 0.70 -19.36 -24.87
N PRO A 330 0.91 -18.19 -24.25
CA PRO A 330 2.23 -17.59 -24.09
C PRO A 330 3.26 -18.56 -23.53
N MET A 331 4.45 -18.60 -24.14
CA MET A 331 5.54 -19.43 -23.62
C MET A 331 6.16 -18.74 -22.42
N SER A 332 6.22 -19.40 -21.26
CA SER A 332 6.84 -18.87 -20.05
C SER A 332 8.10 -19.65 -19.66
N VAL A 333 9.00 -19.01 -18.89
CA VAL A 333 10.18 -19.69 -18.31
C VAL A 333 9.77 -20.93 -17.51
N GLY A 334 8.65 -20.86 -16.77
CA GLY A 334 8.13 -21.98 -16.00
C GLY A 334 7.67 -23.15 -16.87
N GLU A 335 7.07 -22.86 -18.02
CA GLU A 335 6.67 -23.89 -18.98
C GLU A 335 7.86 -24.50 -19.70
N ALA A 336 8.82 -23.68 -20.15
CA ALA A 336 10.06 -24.15 -20.74
C ALA A 336 10.81 -25.12 -19.79
N ARG A 337 10.85 -24.81 -18.49
CA ARG A 337 11.45 -25.72 -17.48
C ARG A 337 10.71 -27.04 -17.35
N LYS A 338 9.38 -27.07 -17.47
CA LYS A 338 8.60 -28.31 -17.46
C LYS A 338 8.91 -29.19 -18.67
N TRP A 339 9.22 -28.58 -19.81
CA TRP A 339 9.56 -29.30 -21.03
C TRP A 339 10.94 -29.94 -20.99
N ILE A 340 11.89 -29.42 -20.20
CA ILE A 340 13.17 -30.12 -19.95
C ILE A 340 12.94 -31.51 -19.35
N SER A 341 11.91 -31.66 -18.51
CA SER A 341 11.56 -32.96 -17.92
C SER A 341 10.88 -33.92 -18.90
N ALA A 342 10.48 -33.44 -20.10
CA ALA A 342 9.88 -34.24 -21.15
C ALA A 342 10.95 -34.57 -22.21
N ALA A 343 11.32 -35.85 -22.34
CA ALA A 343 12.33 -36.28 -23.32
C ALA A 343 11.87 -36.07 -24.77
N GLY A 344 12.83 -35.83 -25.69
CA GLY A 344 12.62 -35.73 -27.15
C GLY A 344 12.73 -34.30 -27.70
N ASP A 345 12.08 -34.04 -28.84
CA ASP A 345 12.12 -32.75 -29.57
C ASP A 345 11.71 -31.51 -28.73
N ARG A 346 11.03 -31.73 -27.60
CA ARG A 346 10.64 -30.68 -26.64
C ARG A 346 11.81 -30.18 -25.79
N LEU A 347 12.86 -30.99 -25.62
CA LEU A 347 14.05 -30.62 -24.85
C LEU A 347 14.85 -29.51 -25.55
N ASP A 348 15.18 -29.73 -26.83
CA ASP A 348 15.95 -28.76 -27.64
C ASP A 348 15.21 -27.41 -27.74
N ALA A 349 13.89 -27.46 -27.98
CA ALA A 349 13.06 -26.24 -28.01
C ALA A 349 13.04 -25.53 -26.65
N ALA A 350 12.97 -26.28 -25.55
CA ALA A 350 12.97 -25.72 -24.19
C ALA A 350 14.30 -25.04 -23.84
N GLU A 351 15.43 -25.62 -24.23
CA GLU A 351 16.75 -25.03 -24.03
C GLU A 351 16.90 -23.71 -24.80
N GLN A 352 16.44 -23.68 -26.06
CA GLN A 352 16.46 -22.45 -26.86
C GLN A 352 15.57 -21.36 -26.27
N TRP A 353 14.37 -21.70 -25.77
CA TRP A 353 13.51 -20.75 -25.05
C TRP A 353 14.18 -20.21 -23.79
N LEU A 354 14.84 -21.06 -23.01
CA LEU A 354 15.51 -20.64 -21.78
C LEU A 354 16.74 -19.77 -22.06
N ASP A 355 17.50 -20.06 -23.11
CA ASP A 355 18.59 -19.18 -23.55
C ASP A 355 18.06 -17.81 -23.98
N LEU A 356 16.99 -17.79 -24.78
CA LEU A 356 16.33 -16.55 -25.20
C LEU A 356 15.86 -15.71 -24.01
N PHE A 357 15.19 -16.34 -23.03
CA PHE A 357 14.75 -15.67 -21.80
C PHE A 357 15.93 -15.14 -20.98
N LYS A 358 16.99 -15.92 -20.83
CA LYS A 358 18.18 -15.54 -20.07
C LYS A 358 18.96 -14.40 -20.73
N ARG A 359 19.07 -14.40 -22.06
CA ARG A 359 19.80 -13.39 -22.83
C ARG A 359 19.13 -12.02 -22.76
N HIS A 360 17.80 -11.99 -22.70
CA HIS A 360 17.02 -10.77 -22.71
C HIS A 360 16.46 -10.37 -21.34
N ASP A 361 16.72 -11.15 -20.28
CA ASP A 361 16.15 -10.99 -18.93
C ASP A 361 14.60 -10.91 -18.94
N MET A 362 13.98 -11.80 -19.74
CA MET A 362 12.53 -11.83 -19.97
C MET A 362 11.91 -13.11 -19.42
N THR A 363 10.63 -13.08 -19.07
CA THR A 363 9.95 -14.22 -18.43
C THR A 363 8.93 -14.91 -19.34
N HIS A 364 8.39 -14.19 -20.32
CA HIS A 364 7.35 -14.67 -21.22
C HIS A 364 7.64 -14.28 -22.66
N ALA A 365 7.25 -15.13 -23.61
CA ALA A 365 7.29 -14.89 -25.04
C ALA A 365 5.91 -15.07 -25.64
N LEU A 366 5.43 -14.03 -26.34
CA LEU A 366 4.21 -14.06 -27.11
C LEU A 366 4.55 -14.32 -28.57
N ILE A 367 3.95 -15.36 -29.13
CA ILE A 367 4.10 -15.71 -30.55
C ILE A 367 3.06 -14.94 -31.35
N VAL A 368 3.48 -13.92 -32.09
CA VAL A 368 2.57 -13.04 -32.84
C VAL A 368 2.38 -13.52 -34.28
N SER A 369 3.49 -13.80 -34.96
CA SER A 369 3.47 -14.35 -36.32
C SER A 369 4.52 -15.44 -36.46
N ARG A 370 4.24 -16.40 -37.34
CA ARG A 370 5.15 -17.51 -37.67
C ARG A 370 5.91 -17.27 -38.97
N ASP A 371 5.28 -16.54 -39.90
CA ASP A 371 5.86 -16.22 -41.20
C ASP A 371 5.42 -14.81 -41.62
N PRO A 372 6.29 -13.78 -41.51
CA PRO A 372 7.61 -13.82 -40.90
C PRO A 372 7.54 -14.02 -39.37
N ALA A 373 8.56 -14.66 -38.78
CA ALA A 373 8.63 -14.87 -37.33
C ALA A 373 8.66 -13.54 -36.57
N LEU A 374 7.69 -13.35 -35.67
CA LEU A 374 7.56 -12.18 -34.80
C LEU A 374 7.24 -12.63 -33.38
N LEU A 375 8.16 -12.33 -32.47
CA LEU A 375 8.02 -12.60 -31.04
C LEU A 375 7.98 -11.29 -30.25
N ILE A 376 7.13 -11.25 -29.24
CA ILE A 376 7.16 -10.19 -28.22
C ILE A 376 7.58 -10.82 -26.91
N LEU A 377 8.74 -10.44 -26.40
CA LEU A 377 9.20 -10.83 -25.08
C LEU A 377 8.69 -9.84 -24.04
N LEU A 378 8.16 -10.38 -22.95
CA LEU A 378 7.59 -9.64 -21.84
C LEU A 378 8.25 -10.06 -20.54
N ASN A 379 8.52 -9.07 -19.69
CA ASN A 379 8.84 -9.29 -18.30
C ASN A 379 7.58 -9.12 -17.44
N LEU A 380 6.85 -10.21 -17.23
CA LEU A 380 5.69 -10.21 -16.33
C LEU A 380 6.15 -10.53 -14.90
N PRO A 381 5.85 -9.66 -13.92
CA PRO A 381 6.25 -9.89 -12.54
C PRO A 381 5.60 -11.16 -11.99
N GLN A 382 6.42 -12.04 -11.44
CA GLN A 382 5.97 -13.31 -10.83
C GLN A 382 5.25 -13.10 -9.49
N SER A 383 5.27 -11.89 -8.93
CA SER A 383 4.76 -11.56 -7.59
C SER A 383 3.26 -11.24 -7.52
N GLY A 384 2.50 -11.45 -8.61
CA GLY A 384 1.05 -11.27 -8.67
C GLY A 384 0.29 -12.59 -8.79
N SER A 385 -1.03 -12.54 -9.00
CA SER A 385 -1.80 -13.71 -9.43
C SER A 385 -1.25 -14.19 -10.78
N LEU A 386 -0.42 -15.24 -10.75
CA LEU A 386 0.21 -15.85 -11.94
C LEU A 386 -0.82 -16.10 -13.04
N ILE A 387 -1.97 -16.64 -12.67
CA ILE A 387 -3.10 -16.93 -13.58
C ILE A 387 -3.61 -15.64 -14.25
N ALA A 388 -3.75 -14.55 -13.51
CA ALA A 388 -4.22 -13.29 -14.10
C ALA A 388 -3.21 -12.71 -15.11
N ASN A 389 -1.91 -12.83 -14.83
CA ASN A 389 -0.86 -12.38 -15.74
C ASN A 389 -0.78 -13.26 -17.00
N GLU A 390 -0.93 -14.57 -16.85
CA GLU A 390 -1.02 -15.52 -17.98
C GLU A 390 -2.25 -15.24 -18.85
N ILE A 391 -3.42 -15.00 -18.25
CA ILE A 391 -4.63 -14.62 -18.99
C ILE A 391 -4.41 -13.32 -19.76
N ARG A 392 -3.84 -12.28 -19.13
CA ARG A 392 -3.53 -11.01 -19.82
C ARG A 392 -2.57 -11.22 -20.99
N ALA A 393 -1.49 -11.99 -20.77
CA ALA A 393 -0.53 -12.34 -21.81
C ALA A 393 -1.22 -13.07 -22.98
N GLY A 394 -2.11 -14.02 -22.68
CA GLY A 394 -2.90 -14.74 -23.68
C GLY A 394 -3.84 -13.82 -24.47
N VAL A 395 -4.49 -12.87 -23.81
CA VAL A 395 -5.32 -11.85 -24.48
C VAL A 395 -4.47 -10.98 -25.41
N ILE A 396 -3.33 -10.48 -24.93
CA ILE A 396 -2.38 -9.69 -25.73
C ILE A 396 -1.92 -10.49 -26.96
N GLN A 397 -1.53 -11.75 -26.78
CA GLN A 397 -1.11 -12.62 -27.87
C GLN A 397 -2.22 -12.83 -28.91
N ARG A 398 -3.45 -13.14 -28.48
CA ARG A 398 -4.58 -13.36 -29.39
C ARG A 398 -4.92 -12.10 -30.20
N VAL A 399 -4.91 -10.94 -29.56
CA VAL A 399 -5.13 -9.66 -30.25
C VAL A 399 -4.01 -9.40 -31.26
N ALA A 400 -2.74 -9.57 -30.86
CA ALA A 400 -1.60 -9.38 -31.75
C ALA A 400 -1.63 -10.33 -32.96
N GLN A 401 -1.93 -11.61 -32.73
CA GLN A 401 -2.07 -12.62 -33.79
C GLN A 401 -3.20 -12.25 -34.76
N ARG A 402 -4.32 -11.73 -34.26
CA ARG A 402 -5.44 -11.31 -35.11
C ARG A 402 -5.09 -10.10 -35.98
N ILE A 403 -4.46 -9.08 -35.41
CA ILE A 403 -3.98 -7.90 -36.14
C ILE A 403 -2.94 -8.30 -37.19
N SER A 404 -2.05 -9.24 -36.87
CA SER A 404 -1.05 -9.75 -37.80
C SER A 404 -1.69 -10.49 -38.99
N LYS A 405 -2.72 -11.31 -38.74
CA LYS A 405 -3.45 -12.04 -39.79
C LYS A 405 -4.24 -11.09 -40.70
N GLU A 406 -4.91 -10.10 -40.13
CA GLU A 406 -5.70 -9.13 -40.91
C GLU A 406 -4.80 -8.29 -41.83
N ASN A 407 -3.59 -7.93 -41.39
CA ASN A 407 -2.62 -7.20 -42.23
C ASN A 407 -1.92 -8.06 -43.30
N SER A 408 -1.83 -9.38 -43.13
CA SER A 408 -1.20 -10.27 -44.11
C SER A 408 -2.13 -10.66 -45.27
N HIS A 409 -3.43 -10.31 -45.20
CA HIS A 409 -4.39 -10.50 -46.28
C HIS A 409 -4.62 -9.25 -47.16
N VAL A 410 -3.95 -8.14 -46.86
CA VAL A 410 -4.07 -6.86 -47.60
C VAL A 410 -2.92 -6.65 -48.61
N HIS A 411 -1.99 -7.61 -48.67
CA HIS A 411 -0.97 -7.72 -49.72
C HIS A 411 -1.21 -9.01 -50.52
#